data_AF-A0A432TSJ0-F1
#
_entry.id   AF-A0A432TSJ0-F1
#
_cell.length_a   1.000
_cell.length_b   1.000
_cell.length_c   1.000
_cell.angle_alpha   90.00
_cell.angle_beta   90.00
_cell.angle_gamma   90.00
#
_symmetry.space_group_name_H-M   'P 1'
#
loop_
_entity.id
_entity.type
_entity.pdbx_description
1 polymer ?
#
loop_
_entity_poly.entity_id
_entity_poly.type
_entity_poly.pdbx_seq_one_letter_code
_entity_poly.pdbx_strand_id
1 'polypeptide(L)'
;MINIPEEFILHSPTVPFPDIDSALEEPSGLIAIGGELSTERLLDAYQKGIFPWYSEGEPVLWYSPNPRMVITKEALHVSKSLDKVLRSNRFEVRTNTNFEQVIHQCKNIKRKDQDSTWIDNDMVQAYIQLHHQGHAHSIEV
;
A
#
# COMPACT_ATOMS: atom_id res chain seq x y z
N MET A 1 -14.95 13.35 18.36
CA MET A 1 -14.15 13.98 17.29
C MET A 1 -12.70 13.64 17.57
N ILE A 2 -12.01 13.01 16.62
CA ILE A 2 -10.57 12.76 16.75
C ILE A 2 -9.88 14.11 16.63
N ASN A 3 -8.99 14.44 17.57
CA ASN A 3 -8.18 15.65 17.48
C ASN A 3 -6.98 15.35 16.58
N ILE A 4 -6.98 15.89 15.36
CA ILE A 4 -5.86 15.73 14.42
C ILE A 4 -4.88 16.87 14.67
N PRO A 5 -3.60 16.58 14.99
CA PRO A 5 -2.59 17.62 15.14
C PRO A 5 -2.40 18.43 13.84
N GLU A 6 -2.15 19.74 13.95
CA GLU A 6 -1.99 20.60 12.76
C GLU A 6 -0.78 20.17 11.90
N GLU A 7 0.26 19.65 12.54
CA GLU A 7 1.47 19.13 11.90
C GLU A 7 1.21 17.92 10.98
N PHE A 8 0.04 17.27 11.08
CA PHE A 8 -0.33 16.17 10.20
C PHE A 8 -0.81 16.65 8.83
N ILE A 9 -1.10 17.95 8.67
CA ILE A 9 -1.66 18.49 7.43
C ILE A 9 -0.54 18.83 6.44
N LEU A 10 -0.46 18.02 5.37
CA LEU A 10 0.51 18.19 4.29
C LEU A 10 -0.01 19.18 3.25
N HIS A 11 0.19 20.47 3.53
CA HIS A 11 -0.29 21.56 2.68
C HIS A 11 0.59 21.83 1.44
N SER A 12 1.79 21.24 1.35
CA SER A 12 2.62 21.30 0.14
C SER A 12 3.56 20.09 0.05
N PRO A 13 4.07 19.73 -1.15
CA PRO A 13 4.95 18.58 -1.35
C PRO A 13 6.25 18.61 -0.53
N THR A 14 6.72 19.81 -0.16
CA THR A 14 7.97 20.01 0.59
C THR A 14 7.82 19.85 2.10
N VAL A 15 6.60 19.77 2.62
CA VAL A 15 6.37 19.55 4.07
C VAL A 15 6.80 18.13 4.41
N PRO A 16 7.79 17.93 5.29
CA PRO A 16 8.22 16.58 5.66
C PRO A 16 7.10 15.82 6.36
N PHE A 17 7.14 14.48 6.31
CA PHE A 17 6.31 13.69 7.22
C PHE A 17 6.69 13.98 8.69
N PRO A 18 5.71 13.94 9.61
CA PRO A 18 5.98 13.98 11.05
C PRO A 18 6.88 12.83 11.51
N ASP A 19 7.34 12.92 12.75
CA ASP A 19 8.07 11.82 13.39
C ASP A 19 7.17 10.58 13.47
N ILE A 20 7.71 9.40 13.14
CA ILE A 20 6.95 8.14 13.18
C ILE A 20 6.36 7.86 14.57
N ASP A 21 7.06 8.29 15.63
CA ASP A 21 6.63 8.10 17.01
C ASP A 21 5.42 8.98 17.39
N SER A 22 5.04 9.95 16.54
CA SER A 22 3.84 10.77 16.76
C SER A 22 2.56 10.19 16.16
N ALA A 23 2.62 9.05 15.44
CA ALA A 23 1.45 8.43 14.84
C ALA A 23 0.35 8.14 15.88
N LEU A 24 -0.93 8.33 15.51
CA LEU A 24 -2.04 8.11 16.44
C LEU A 24 -2.18 6.64 16.83
N GLU A 25 -2.57 6.39 18.07
CA GLU A 25 -3.02 5.06 18.50
C GLU A 25 -4.40 4.72 17.92
N GLU A 26 -5.28 5.71 17.81
CA GLU A 26 -6.64 5.57 17.27
C GLU A 26 -7.00 6.77 16.37
N PRO A 27 -7.25 6.56 15.07
CA PRO A 27 -7.09 5.30 14.32
C PRO A 27 -5.61 4.89 14.22
N SER A 28 -5.34 3.60 14.44
CA SER A 28 -3.98 3.07 14.54
C SER A 28 -3.10 3.45 13.35
N GLY A 29 -2.04 4.20 13.65
CA GLY A 29 -0.98 4.58 12.74
C GLY A 29 -1.24 5.83 11.91
N LEU A 30 -2.39 6.50 11.99
CA LEU A 30 -2.59 7.72 11.21
C LEU A 30 -1.52 8.77 11.58
N ILE A 31 -0.79 9.27 10.59
CA ILE A 31 0.35 10.17 10.80
C ILE A 31 0.33 11.43 9.92
N ALA A 32 -0.39 11.42 8.79
CA ALA A 32 -0.54 12.61 7.97
C ALA A 32 -1.79 12.55 7.09
N ILE A 33 -2.27 13.72 6.67
CA ILE A 33 -3.45 13.93 5.83
C ILE A 33 -3.08 14.92 4.71
N GLY A 34 -3.50 14.62 3.49
CA GLY A 34 -3.27 15.42 2.30
C GLY A 34 -1.94 15.10 1.61
N GLY A 35 -1.42 16.10 0.89
CA GLY A 35 -0.29 15.92 -0.01
C GLY A 35 -0.69 15.26 -1.33
N GLU A 36 0.25 14.56 -1.94
CA GLU A 36 0.13 13.99 -3.28
C GLU A 36 0.77 12.60 -3.36
N LEU A 37 0.46 11.85 -4.41
CA LEU A 37 1.05 10.54 -4.70
C LEU A 37 2.17 10.63 -5.75
N SER A 38 2.98 11.68 -5.70
CA SER A 38 4.20 11.76 -6.53
C SER A 38 5.18 10.65 -6.16
N THR A 39 6.02 10.24 -7.12
CA THR A 39 6.98 9.16 -6.89
C THR A 39 7.96 9.52 -5.78
N GLU A 40 8.46 10.74 -5.76
CA GLU A 40 9.36 11.24 -4.73
C GLU A 40 8.71 11.15 -3.35
N ARG A 41 7.42 11.53 -3.24
CA ARG A 41 6.69 11.49 -1.98
C ARG A 41 6.46 10.06 -1.48
N LEU A 42 6.09 9.16 -2.39
CA LEU A 42 5.88 7.74 -2.05
C LEU A 42 7.18 7.10 -1.58
N LEU A 43 8.30 7.35 -2.27
CA LEU A 43 9.61 6.82 -1.86
C LEU A 43 10.03 7.35 -0.49
N ASP A 44 9.84 8.65 -0.23
CA ASP A 44 10.11 9.24 1.09
C ASP A 44 9.24 8.59 2.19
N ALA A 45 7.95 8.35 1.91
CA ALA A 45 7.05 7.66 2.84
C ALA A 45 7.53 6.23 3.14
N TYR A 46 7.77 5.42 2.09
CA TYR A 46 8.18 4.02 2.23
C TYR A 46 9.52 3.89 2.96
N GLN A 47 10.49 4.79 2.74
CA GLN A 47 11.76 4.81 3.46
C GLN A 47 11.59 5.03 4.97
N LYS A 48 10.54 5.74 5.38
CA LYS A 48 10.19 6.01 6.78
C LYS A 48 9.21 5.00 7.37
N GLY A 49 8.82 3.96 6.61
CA GLY A 49 7.82 2.98 7.05
C GLY A 49 6.37 3.47 6.92
N ILE A 50 6.13 4.58 6.23
CA ILE A 50 4.80 5.18 6.03
C ILE A 50 4.21 4.70 4.69
N PHE A 51 2.91 4.48 4.64
CA PHE A 51 2.21 4.13 3.39
C PHE A 51 0.88 4.88 3.25
N PRO A 52 0.45 5.20 2.02
CA PRO A 52 -0.86 5.80 1.78
C PRO A 52 -1.95 4.74 1.82
N TRP A 53 -3.08 5.05 2.46
CA TRP A 53 -4.24 4.17 2.49
C TRP A 53 -5.51 4.98 2.74
N TYR A 54 -6.34 5.17 1.71
CA TYR A 54 -7.55 5.97 1.78
C TYR A 54 -8.57 5.46 0.75
N SER A 55 -9.84 5.86 0.90
CA SER A 55 -10.93 5.48 0.00
C SER A 55 -11.24 6.59 -1.01
N GLU A 56 -11.92 6.26 -2.10
CA GLU A 56 -12.33 7.24 -3.10
C GLU A 56 -13.15 8.38 -2.47
N GLY A 57 -12.75 9.62 -2.73
CA GLY A 57 -13.37 10.83 -2.17
C GLY A 57 -12.79 11.29 -0.83
N GLU A 58 -11.94 10.48 -0.17
CA GLU A 58 -11.16 10.91 0.99
C GLU A 58 -9.89 11.65 0.54
N PRO A 59 -9.35 12.58 1.37
CA PRO A 59 -8.00 13.07 1.14
C PRO A 59 -6.98 11.92 1.27
N VAL A 60 -5.79 12.08 0.71
CA VAL A 60 -4.71 11.10 0.91
C VAL A 60 -4.42 10.97 2.41
N LEU A 61 -4.56 9.78 2.96
CA LEU A 61 -4.23 9.47 4.35
C LEU A 61 -2.98 8.62 4.39
N TRP A 62 -2.09 8.93 5.33
CA TRP A 62 -0.81 8.25 5.49
C TRP A 62 -0.74 7.56 6.85
N TYR A 63 -0.23 6.33 6.86
CA TYR A 63 -0.23 5.45 8.02
C TYR A 63 1.15 4.85 8.34
N SER A 64 1.43 4.71 9.63
CA SER A 64 2.52 3.93 10.21
C SER A 64 2.04 3.26 11.52
N PRO A 65 1.32 2.13 11.44
CA PRO A 65 0.72 1.49 12.61
C PRO A 65 1.75 0.82 13.51
N ASN A 66 1.46 0.84 14.81
CA ASN A 66 2.18 0.13 15.85
C ASN A 66 1.18 -0.71 16.68
N PRO A 67 1.28 -2.06 16.69
CA PRO A 67 2.31 -2.88 16.05
C PRO A 67 2.17 -2.95 14.51
N ARG A 68 3.30 -3.14 13.82
CA ARG A 68 3.34 -3.33 12.36
C ARG A 68 3.27 -4.81 11.99
N MET A 69 2.35 -5.18 11.11
CA MET A 69 2.29 -6.54 10.57
C MET A 69 3.44 -6.78 9.58
N VAL A 70 4.19 -7.87 9.80
CA VAL A 70 5.29 -8.32 8.94
C VAL A 70 5.19 -9.83 8.71
N ILE A 71 5.62 -10.29 7.53
CA ILE A 71 5.77 -11.71 7.20
C ILE A 71 7.23 -11.92 6.78
N THR A 72 7.93 -12.81 7.48
CA THR A 72 9.26 -13.27 7.06
C THR A 72 9.16 -14.55 6.26
N LYS A 73 10.23 -14.89 5.54
CA LYS A 73 10.31 -16.14 4.78
C LYS A 73 10.15 -17.37 5.69
N GLU A 74 10.70 -17.32 6.89
CA GLU A 74 10.68 -18.40 7.88
C GLU A 74 9.28 -18.56 8.51
N ALA A 75 8.53 -17.45 8.62
CA ALA A 75 7.18 -17.45 9.17
C ALA A 75 6.10 -17.86 8.15
N LEU A 76 6.44 -17.97 6.85
CA LEU A 76 5.49 -18.36 5.83
C LEU A 76 5.00 -19.81 6.05
N HIS A 77 3.73 -19.95 6.42
CA HIS A 77 3.10 -21.25 6.55
C HIS A 77 2.58 -21.76 5.20
N VAL A 78 3.23 -22.78 4.64
CA VAL A 78 2.75 -23.50 3.46
C VAL A 78 1.99 -24.75 3.89
N SER A 79 0.67 -24.75 3.72
CA SER A 79 -0.16 -25.90 4.05
C SER A 79 0.11 -27.08 3.12
N LYS A 80 -0.20 -28.30 3.57
CA LYS A 80 -0.03 -29.52 2.75
C LYS A 80 -0.83 -29.48 1.44
N SER A 81 -1.99 -28.83 1.42
CA SER A 81 -2.79 -28.67 0.19
C SER A 81 -2.15 -27.67 -0.76
N LEU A 82 -1.61 -26.57 -0.25
CA LEU A 82 -0.88 -25.59 -1.07
C LEU A 82 0.40 -26.19 -1.66
N ASP A 83 1.19 -26.93 -0.87
CA ASP A 83 2.41 -27.60 -1.37
C ASP A 83 2.10 -28.57 -2.54
N LYS A 84 0.98 -29.31 -2.47
CA LYS A 84 0.51 -30.15 -3.58
C LYS A 84 0.18 -29.32 -4.83
N VAL A 85 -0.46 -28.17 -4.67
CA VAL A 85 -0.77 -27.27 -5.79
C VAL A 85 0.50 -26.73 -6.41
N LEU A 86 1.46 -26.27 -5.60
CA LEU A 86 2.73 -25.73 -6.09
C LEU A 86 3.53 -26.79 -6.88
N ARG A 87 3.55 -28.05 -6.42
CA ARG A 87 4.24 -29.16 -7.12
C ARG A 87 3.52 -29.65 -8.38
N SER A 88 2.28 -29.25 -8.60
CA SER A 88 1.48 -29.75 -9.73
C SER A 88 1.83 -29.12 -11.08
N ASN A 89 2.71 -28.11 -11.10
CA ASN A 89 3.10 -27.35 -12.31
C ASN A 89 1.90 -26.81 -13.10
N ARG A 90 0.79 -26.51 -12.41
CA ARG A 90 -0.45 -26.00 -13.01
C ARG A 90 -0.44 -24.49 -13.27
N PHE A 91 0.50 -23.77 -12.66
CA PHE A 91 0.63 -22.33 -12.75
C PHE A 91 2.04 -21.97 -13.17
N GLU A 92 2.18 -20.88 -13.92
CA GLU A 92 3.47 -20.28 -14.28
C GLU A 92 3.61 -18.98 -13.51
N VAL A 93 4.68 -18.85 -12.71
CA VAL A 93 4.94 -17.61 -11.97
C VAL A 93 5.90 -16.75 -12.78
N ARG A 94 5.50 -15.50 -13.04
CA ARG A 94 6.32 -14.50 -13.73
C ARG A 94 6.48 -13.25 -12.86
N THR A 95 7.45 -12.41 -13.19
CA THR A 95 7.75 -11.19 -12.44
C THR A 95 7.83 -10.01 -13.39
N ASN A 96 7.15 -8.91 -13.05
CA ASN A 96 7.15 -7.66 -13.81
C ASN A 96 6.79 -7.84 -15.29
N THR A 97 5.95 -8.83 -15.60
CA THR A 97 5.54 -9.07 -17.00
C THR A 97 4.27 -8.33 -17.37
N ASN A 98 3.41 -8.01 -16.40
CA ASN A 98 2.24 -7.16 -16.61
C ASN A 98 1.74 -6.48 -15.32
N PHE A 99 2.51 -5.50 -14.83
CA PHE A 99 2.17 -4.77 -13.60
C PHE A 99 0.80 -4.10 -13.66
N GLU A 100 0.48 -3.43 -14.78
CA GLU A 100 -0.78 -2.73 -14.98
C GLU A 100 -1.97 -3.68 -14.85
N GLN A 101 -1.92 -4.85 -15.48
CA GLN A 101 -2.99 -5.83 -15.35
C GLN A 101 -3.13 -6.29 -13.90
N VAL A 102 -2.03 -6.56 -13.20
CA VAL A 102 -2.07 -7.00 -11.80
C VAL A 102 -2.75 -5.95 -10.91
N ILE A 103 -2.32 -4.69 -10.97
CA ILE A 103 -2.91 -3.64 -10.11
C ILE A 103 -4.37 -3.35 -10.47
N HIS A 104 -4.73 -3.40 -11.76
CA HIS A 104 -6.13 -3.27 -12.17
C HIS A 104 -7.01 -4.43 -11.69
N GLN A 105 -6.49 -5.65 -11.64
CA GLN A 105 -7.21 -6.78 -11.05
C GLN A 105 -7.34 -6.63 -9.53
N CYS A 106 -6.28 -6.18 -8.85
CA CYS A 106 -6.33 -5.87 -7.42
C CYS A 106 -7.37 -4.80 -7.08
N LYS A 107 -7.52 -3.78 -7.93
CA LYS A 107 -8.53 -2.74 -7.80
C LYS A 107 -9.96 -3.28 -7.94
N ASN A 108 -10.20 -4.12 -8.95
CA ASN A 108 -11.55 -4.53 -9.36
C ASN A 108 -12.04 -5.85 -8.73
N ILE A 109 -11.22 -6.53 -7.92
CA ILE A 109 -11.59 -7.81 -7.33
C ILE A 109 -12.77 -7.65 -6.36
N LYS A 110 -13.80 -8.49 -6.52
CA LYS A 110 -14.91 -8.55 -5.58
C LYS A 110 -14.48 -9.27 -4.31
N ARG A 111 -14.76 -8.68 -3.16
CA ARG A 111 -14.50 -9.27 -1.84
C ARG A 111 -15.82 -9.45 -1.12
N LYS A 112 -15.93 -10.54 -0.36
CA LYS A 112 -17.12 -10.79 0.46
C LYS A 112 -17.21 -9.66 1.49
N ASP A 113 -18.40 -9.10 1.64
CA ASP A 113 -18.71 -8.06 2.64
C ASP A 113 -17.96 -6.71 2.40
N GLN A 114 -17.50 -6.44 1.17
CA GLN A 114 -16.82 -5.20 0.81
C GLN A 114 -17.26 -4.74 -0.60
N ASP A 115 -17.81 -3.52 -0.68
CA ASP A 115 -18.38 -2.98 -1.93
C ASP A 115 -17.31 -2.61 -2.97
N SER A 116 -16.16 -2.09 -2.52
CA SER A 116 -15.04 -1.69 -3.36
C SER A 116 -13.71 -1.81 -2.62
N THR A 117 -12.60 -1.81 -3.35
CA THR A 117 -11.26 -1.72 -2.74
C THR A 117 -10.86 -0.27 -2.51
N TRP A 118 -9.85 -0.05 -1.67
CA TRP A 118 -9.24 1.27 -1.43
C TRP A 118 -8.38 1.77 -2.61
N ILE A 119 -8.22 0.96 -3.65
CA ILE A 119 -7.34 1.26 -4.78
C ILE A 119 -8.16 2.08 -5.80
N ASP A 120 -8.11 3.40 -5.71
CA ASP A 120 -8.76 4.31 -6.65
C ASP A 120 -7.94 4.47 -7.96
N ASN A 121 -8.27 5.43 -8.83
CA ASN A 121 -7.51 5.65 -10.06
C ASN A 121 -6.15 6.31 -9.80
N ASP A 122 -6.06 7.20 -8.81
CA ASP A 122 -4.84 7.93 -8.49
C ASP A 122 -3.77 6.99 -7.93
N MET A 123 -4.17 6.06 -7.05
CA MET A 123 -3.33 4.98 -6.54
C MET A 123 -2.81 4.09 -7.66
N VAL A 124 -3.66 3.74 -8.64
CA VAL A 124 -3.24 2.95 -9.80
C VAL A 124 -2.16 3.68 -10.58
N GLN A 125 -2.40 4.94 -10.96
CA GLN A 125 -1.45 5.72 -11.76
C GLN A 125 -0.12 5.93 -11.02
N ALA A 126 -0.18 6.23 -9.73
CA ALA A 126 1.01 6.44 -8.92
C ALA A 126 1.90 5.20 -8.83
N TYR A 127 1.31 4.01 -8.68
CA TYR A 127 2.06 2.76 -8.58
C TYR A 127 2.54 2.24 -9.94
N ILE A 128 1.81 2.52 -11.03
CA ILE A 128 2.32 2.31 -12.40
C ILE A 128 3.56 3.18 -12.63
N GLN A 129 3.54 4.45 -12.20
CA GLN A 129 4.69 5.33 -12.30
C GLN A 129 5.89 4.84 -11.46
N LEU A 130 5.64 4.35 -10.24
CA LEU A 130 6.67 3.69 -9.42
C LEU A 130 7.23 2.44 -10.11
N HIS A 131 6.39 1.67 -10.79
CA HIS A 131 6.82 0.50 -11.54
C HIS A 131 7.72 0.87 -12.72
N HIS A 132 7.34 1.89 -13.51
CA HIS A 132 8.18 2.40 -14.60
C HIS A 132 9.54 2.92 -14.14
N GLN A 133 9.64 3.42 -12.91
CA GLN A 133 10.90 3.83 -12.29
C GLN A 133 11.67 2.68 -11.60
N GLY A 134 11.14 1.45 -11.62
CA GLY A 134 11.80 0.28 -11.07
C GLY A 134 11.65 0.10 -9.56
N HIS A 135 10.72 0.82 -8.92
CA HIS A 135 10.49 0.76 -7.48
C HIS A 135 9.31 -0.13 -7.06
N ALA A 136 8.30 -0.28 -7.92
CA ALA A 136 7.19 -1.19 -7.69
C ALA A 136 7.30 -2.44 -8.57
N HIS A 137 6.95 -3.59 -8.01
CA HIS A 137 7.06 -4.88 -8.69
C HIS A 137 5.77 -5.68 -8.60
N SER A 138 5.51 -6.46 -9.64
CA SER A 138 4.37 -7.39 -9.71
C SER A 138 4.85 -8.83 -9.81
N ILE A 139 4.00 -9.73 -9.32
CA ILE A 139 4.11 -11.16 -9.52
C ILE A 139 2.84 -11.62 -10.24
N GLU A 140 3.00 -12.27 -11.38
CA GLU A 140 1.91 -12.84 -12.17
C GLU A 140 1.86 -14.36 -11.97
N VAL A 141 0.65 -14.95 -11.98
CA VAL A 141 0.38 -16.40 -11.74
C VAL A 141 -0.67 -16.91 -12.74
#